data_AF-A0A536BDP0-F1
#
_entry.id   AF-A0A536BDP0-F1
#
_cell.length_a   1.000
_cell.length_b   1.000
_cell.length_c   1.000
_cell.angle_alpha   90.00
_cell.angle_beta   90.00
_cell.angle_gamma   90.00
#
_symmetry.space_group_name_H-M   'P 1'
#
loop_
_entity.id
_entity.type
_entity.pdbx_description
1 polymer ?
#
loop_
_entity_poly.entity_id
_entity_poly.type
_entity_poly.pdbx_seq_one_letter_code
_entity_poly.pdbx_strand_id
1 'polypeptide(L)'
;AHPWLQAYLEGLLKEVLVGRLGDGHRPTRVELIRTLTIGVGQQWKAISKLQAVMSLLEGYSNLVMNEVGRRELPHFALLEGAYRRRQEQRTPLERAFLRLTGLEMKMRQYIIGERFCREVRDAGGMELLARVWEGPQWLPTMAEIQRPPLYIERARVR
;
A
#
# COMPACT_ATOMS: atom_id res chain seq x y z
N ALA A 1 14.55 9.30 -3.15
CA ALA A 1 13.80 10.52 -2.82
C ALA A 1 13.28 10.53 -1.37
N HIS A 2 12.77 9.42 -0.82
CA HIS A 2 12.21 9.40 0.55
C HIS A 2 12.78 8.26 1.42
N PRO A 3 13.93 8.47 2.12
CA PRO A 3 14.60 7.41 2.90
C PRO A 3 13.72 6.80 4.00
N TRP A 4 12.77 7.57 4.54
CA TRP A 4 11.85 7.14 5.58
C TRP A 4 10.90 6.03 5.11
N LEU A 5 10.58 5.96 3.82
CA LEU A 5 9.58 5.04 3.29
C LEU A 5 10.05 3.58 3.38
N GLN A 6 11.33 3.33 3.09
CA GLN A 6 11.91 2.00 3.19
C GLN A 6 11.89 1.51 4.64
N ALA A 7 12.39 2.33 5.58
CA ALA A 7 12.38 2.00 7.00
C ALA A 7 10.95 1.75 7.54
N TYR A 8 9.98 2.54 7.07
CA TYR A 8 8.57 2.37 7.43
C TYR A 8 7.99 1.05 6.91
N LEU A 9 8.22 0.71 5.63
CA LEU A 9 7.76 -0.56 5.04
C LEU A 9 8.42 -1.78 5.69
N GLU A 10 9.72 -1.71 5.98
CA GLU A 10 10.44 -2.75 6.72
C GLU A 10 9.85 -2.96 8.13
N GLY A 11 9.49 -1.87 8.81
CA GLY A 11 8.79 -1.92 10.10
C GLY A 11 7.43 -2.63 10.01
N LEU A 12 6.61 -2.26 9.02
CA LEU A 12 5.32 -2.91 8.79
C LEU A 12 5.46 -4.40 8.45
N LEU A 13 6.44 -4.77 7.61
CA LEU A 13 6.69 -6.17 7.26
C LEU A 13 7.13 -6.97 8.49
N LYS A 14 7.99 -6.40 9.35
CA LYS A 14 8.34 -7.02 10.63
C LYS A 14 7.12 -7.23 11.52
N GLU A 15 6.24 -6.24 11.66
CA GLU A 15 5.00 -6.37 12.46
C GLU A 15 4.09 -7.49 11.92
N VAL A 16 4.00 -7.65 10.60
CA VAL A 16 3.23 -8.73 9.97
C VAL A 16 3.87 -10.11 10.21
N LEU A 17 5.21 -10.20 10.09
CA LEU A 17 5.96 -11.46 10.15
C LEU A 17 6.23 -11.96 11.57
N VAL A 18 6.45 -11.06 12.55
CA VAL A 18 6.85 -11.39 13.92
C VAL A 18 5.78 -12.22 14.66
N GLY A 19 4.50 -12.13 14.29
CA GLY A 19 3.47 -13.00 14.87
C GLY A 19 3.50 -14.47 14.40
N ARG A 20 4.46 -14.87 13.55
CA ARG A 20 4.64 -16.27 13.09
C ARG A 20 5.93 -16.94 13.57
N LEU A 21 6.86 -16.19 14.16
CA LEU A 21 8.14 -16.72 14.64
C LEU A 21 8.20 -16.54 16.16
N GLY A 22 7.40 -17.33 16.87
CA GLY A 22 7.67 -17.60 18.28
C GLY A 22 8.81 -18.62 18.36
N ASP A 23 9.88 -18.27 19.08
CA ASP A 23 10.97 -19.17 19.45
C ASP A 23 10.42 -20.54 19.86
N GLY A 24 11.15 -21.63 19.55
CA GLY A 24 10.72 -23.04 19.61
C GLY A 24 10.23 -23.60 20.96
N HIS A 25 9.75 -22.76 21.86
CA HIS A 25 9.02 -23.08 23.06
C HIS A 25 7.51 -23.21 22.80
N ARG A 26 6.84 -24.11 23.54
CA ARG A 26 5.38 -24.25 23.49
C ARG A 26 4.73 -23.07 24.23
N PRO A 27 3.90 -22.25 23.57
CA PRO A 27 3.28 -21.10 24.22
C PRO A 27 2.33 -21.54 25.33
N THR A 28 2.36 -20.84 26.45
CA THR A 28 1.42 -21.04 27.56
C THR A 28 0.01 -20.59 27.18
N ARG A 29 -1.05 -21.07 27.88
CA ARG A 29 -2.45 -20.64 27.62
C ARG A 29 -2.64 -19.12 27.68
N VAL A 30 -1.91 -18.45 28.58
CA VAL A 30 -1.96 -16.99 28.74
C VAL A 30 -1.31 -16.28 27.55
N GLU A 31 -0.17 -16.78 27.06
CA GLU A 31 0.47 -16.25 25.84
C GLU A 31 -0.38 -16.48 24.60
N LEU A 32 -1.08 -17.62 24.52
CA LEU A 32 -1.98 -17.93 23.42
C LEU A 32 -3.15 -16.93 23.37
N ILE A 33 -3.78 -16.67 24.52
CA ILE A 33 -4.84 -15.66 24.64
C ILE A 33 -4.29 -14.27 24.30
N ARG A 34 -3.14 -13.88 24.87
CA ARG A 34 -2.51 -12.58 24.57
C ARG A 34 -2.19 -12.41 23.09
N THR A 35 -1.71 -13.46 22.43
CA THR A 35 -1.41 -13.47 20.99
C THR A 35 -2.69 -13.35 20.16
N LEU A 36 -3.73 -14.08 20.52
CA LEU A 36 -5.02 -14.05 19.84
C LEU A 36 -5.75 -12.71 20.01
N THR A 37 -5.66 -12.06 21.17
CA THR A 37 -6.39 -10.81 21.44
C THR A 37 -5.61 -9.56 21.01
N ILE A 38 -4.29 -9.52 21.21
CA ILE A 38 -3.46 -8.32 20.97
C ILE A 38 -2.62 -8.47 19.70
N GLY A 39 -2.01 -9.64 19.50
CA GLY A 39 -1.13 -9.91 18.35
C GLY A 39 -1.87 -9.82 17.02
N VAL A 40 -3.03 -10.47 16.92
CA VAL A 40 -3.85 -10.47 15.71
C VAL A 40 -4.31 -9.06 15.32
N GLY A 41 -4.76 -8.25 16.29
CA GLY A 41 -5.21 -6.88 16.02
C GLY A 41 -4.11 -5.96 15.50
N GLN A 42 -2.89 -6.08 16.03
CA GLN A 42 -1.74 -5.30 15.56
C GLN A 42 -1.29 -5.74 14.16
N GLN A 43 -1.31 -7.05 13.87
CA GLN A 43 -1.02 -7.57 12.54
C GLN A 43 -2.02 -7.06 11.50
N TRP A 44 -3.32 -7.07 11.79
CA TRP A 44 -4.33 -6.53 10.86
C TRP A 44 -4.14 -5.05 10.58
N LYS A 45 -3.74 -4.25 11.58
CA LYS A 45 -3.40 -2.83 11.36
C LYS A 45 -2.18 -2.68 10.46
N ALA A 46 -1.13 -3.47 10.67
CA ALA A 46 0.07 -3.43 9.84
C ALA A 46 -0.25 -3.84 8.38
N ILE A 47 -1.04 -4.89 8.18
CA ILE A 47 -1.54 -5.32 6.87
C ILE A 47 -2.33 -4.19 6.21
N SER A 48 -3.27 -3.56 6.93
CA SER A 48 -4.08 -2.47 6.39
C SER A 48 -3.25 -1.25 5.98
N LYS A 49 -2.24 -0.88 6.77
CA LYS A 49 -1.29 0.18 6.42
C LYS A 49 -0.47 -0.17 5.18
N LEU A 50 0.04 -1.40 5.11
CA LEU A 50 0.78 -1.88 3.95
C LEU A 50 -0.08 -1.84 2.69
N GLN A 51 -1.34 -2.29 2.78
CA GLN A 51 -2.31 -2.22 1.69
C GLN A 51 -2.54 -0.78 1.23
N ALA A 52 -2.66 0.17 2.16
CA ALA A 52 -2.86 1.57 1.83
C ALA A 52 -1.65 2.16 1.09
N VAL A 53 -0.43 1.91 1.57
CA VAL A 53 0.81 2.38 0.91
C VAL A 53 0.95 1.79 -0.49
N MET A 54 0.66 0.50 -0.66
CA MET A 54 0.71 -0.14 -1.98
C MET A 54 -0.31 0.46 -2.95
N SER A 55 -1.55 0.71 -2.50
CA SER A 55 -2.57 1.39 -3.33
C SER A 55 -2.18 2.82 -3.69
N LEU A 56 -1.57 3.58 -2.76
CA LEU A 56 -1.02 4.91 -3.05
C LEU A 56 0.08 4.85 -4.11
N LEU A 57 1.06 3.97 -3.95
CA LEU A 57 2.20 3.85 -4.87
C LEU A 57 1.73 3.50 -6.29
N GLU A 58 0.81 2.55 -6.42
CA GLU A 58 0.21 2.17 -7.71
C GLU A 58 -0.55 3.33 -8.35
N GLY A 59 -1.43 3.99 -7.59
CA GLY A 59 -2.21 5.13 -8.07
C GLY A 59 -1.36 6.33 -8.48
N TYR A 60 -0.36 6.67 -7.66
CA TYR A 60 0.54 7.79 -7.92
C TYR A 60 1.43 7.52 -9.13
N SER A 61 1.95 6.30 -9.26
CA SER A 61 2.70 5.88 -10.44
C SER A 61 1.85 5.99 -11.70
N ASN A 62 0.60 5.50 -11.69
CA ASN A 62 -0.31 5.62 -12.83
C ASN A 62 -0.63 7.08 -13.18
N LEU A 63 -0.84 7.93 -12.17
CA LEU A 63 -1.10 9.35 -12.37
C LEU A 63 0.11 10.04 -13.03
N VAL A 64 1.31 9.86 -12.46
CA VAL A 64 2.56 10.42 -13.00
C VAL A 64 2.86 9.85 -14.39
N MET A 65 2.64 8.55 -14.61
CA MET A 65 2.78 7.92 -15.92
C MET A 65 1.82 8.51 -16.96
N ASN A 66 0.57 8.81 -16.58
CA ASN A 66 -0.39 9.44 -17.48
C ASN A 66 -0.05 10.91 -17.78
N GLU A 67 0.51 11.63 -16.82
CA GLU A 67 0.87 13.05 -16.95
C GLU A 67 2.21 13.24 -17.70
N VAL A 68 3.21 12.43 -17.39
CA VAL A 68 4.55 12.46 -18.01
C VAL A 68 4.57 11.69 -19.33
N GLY A 69 3.90 10.52 -19.41
CA GLY A 69 3.87 9.66 -20.58
C GLY A 69 3.18 10.27 -21.79
N ARG A 70 2.18 11.13 -21.60
CA ARG A 70 1.55 11.90 -22.70
C ARG A 70 2.47 12.97 -23.29
N ARG A 71 3.45 13.46 -22.53
CA ARG A 71 4.33 14.55 -22.96
C ARG A 71 5.55 14.06 -23.73
N GLU A 72 6.08 12.88 -23.41
CA GLU A 72 7.43 12.50 -23.83
C GLU A 72 7.54 11.18 -24.64
N LEU A 73 6.49 10.34 -24.75
CA LEU A 73 6.62 8.99 -25.34
C LEU A 73 5.47 8.59 -26.29
N PRO A 74 5.67 8.57 -27.63
CA PRO A 74 4.63 8.26 -28.63
C PRO A 74 4.04 6.83 -28.60
N HIS A 75 4.52 5.92 -27.76
CA HIS A 75 4.11 4.49 -27.75
C HIS A 75 3.86 3.90 -26.36
N PHE A 76 3.53 4.75 -25.39
CA PHE A 76 3.39 4.40 -23.96
C PHE A 76 2.43 3.21 -23.67
N ALA A 77 1.35 3.06 -24.43
CA ALA A 77 0.37 1.96 -24.26
C ALA A 77 0.97 0.55 -24.46
N LEU A 78 2.01 0.41 -25.28
CA LEU A 78 2.66 -0.89 -25.53
C LEU A 78 3.55 -1.33 -24.36
N LEU A 79 4.19 -0.37 -23.69
CA LEU A 79 5.01 -0.60 -22.49
C LEU A 79 4.15 -0.97 -21.28
N GLU A 80 2.99 -0.33 -21.10
CA GLU A 80 2.03 -0.70 -20.06
C GLU A 80 1.53 -2.14 -20.25
N GLY A 81 1.19 -2.53 -21.48
CA GLY A 81 0.78 -3.90 -21.80
C GLY A 81 1.88 -4.95 -21.62
N ALA A 82 3.14 -4.61 -21.87
CA ALA A 82 4.29 -5.50 -21.61
C ALA A 82 4.58 -5.65 -20.12
N TYR A 83 4.48 -4.56 -19.35
CA TYR A 83 4.67 -4.57 -17.90
C TYR A 83 3.58 -5.38 -17.19
N ARG A 84 2.31 -5.22 -17.60
CA ARG A 84 1.17 -5.99 -17.07
C ARG A 84 1.35 -7.50 -17.32
N ARG A 85 1.78 -7.90 -18.53
CA ARG A 85 2.09 -9.30 -18.88
C ARG A 85 3.21 -9.92 -18.05
N ARG A 86 4.28 -9.17 -17.75
CA ARG A 86 5.39 -9.67 -16.91
C ARG A 86 4.97 -9.92 -15.46
N GLN A 87 3.99 -9.19 -14.95
CA GLN A 87 3.47 -9.40 -13.61
C GLN A 87 2.60 -10.67 -13.48
N GLU A 88 2.01 -11.15 -14.57
CA GLU A 88 1.22 -12.38 -14.62
C GLU A 88 2.10 -13.65 -14.57
N GLN A 89 3.42 -13.52 -14.80
CA GLN A 89 4.37 -14.63 -14.92
C GLN A 89 5.05 -15.06 -13.62
N ARG A 90 4.56 -14.65 -12.43
CA ARG A 90 5.13 -15.09 -11.13
C ARG A 90 4.99 -16.60 -10.92
N THR A 91 5.92 -17.23 -10.20
CA THR A 91 5.98 -18.69 -10.02
C THR A 91 4.81 -19.22 -9.14
N PRO A 92 4.38 -20.49 -9.30
CA PRO A 92 3.25 -21.06 -8.54
C PRO A 92 3.43 -21.01 -7.02
N LEU A 93 4.67 -21.11 -6.54
CA LEU A 93 5.02 -21.08 -5.11
C LEU A 93 4.85 -19.68 -4.50
N GLU A 94 5.25 -18.62 -5.23
CA GLU A 94 5.03 -17.23 -4.83
C GLU A 94 3.53 -16.89 -4.74
N ARG A 95 2.72 -17.44 -5.65
CA ARG A 95 1.26 -17.29 -5.62
C ARG A 95 0.64 -18.02 -4.42
N ALA A 96 1.16 -19.18 -4.02
CA ALA A 96 0.67 -19.94 -2.88
C ALA A 96 0.96 -19.24 -1.53
N PHE A 97 2.15 -18.63 -1.38
CA PHE A 97 2.51 -17.85 -0.20
C PHE A 97 1.63 -16.60 -0.02
N LEU A 98 1.30 -15.92 -1.13
CA LEU A 98 0.39 -14.75 -1.12
C LEU A 98 -1.06 -15.13 -0.80
N ARG A 99 -1.54 -16.29 -1.27
CA ARG A 99 -2.88 -16.83 -0.95
C ARG A 99 -3.04 -17.18 0.54
N LEU A 100 -1.99 -17.69 1.18
CA LEU A 100 -2.00 -18.12 2.60
C LEU A 100 -1.92 -16.98 3.62
N THR A 101 -1.69 -15.74 3.18
CA THR A 101 -1.56 -14.56 4.05
C THR A 101 -2.78 -13.63 3.99
N GLY A 102 -3.81 -13.94 3.18
CA GLY A 102 -4.97 -13.07 2.96
C GLY A 102 -4.65 -11.83 2.10
N LEU A 103 -3.41 -11.74 1.60
CA LEU A 103 -2.95 -10.73 0.66
C LEU A 103 -3.37 -11.12 -0.76
N GLU A 104 -4.68 -11.17 -1.01
CA GLU A 104 -5.22 -11.08 -2.36
C GLU A 104 -5.03 -9.64 -2.88
N MET A 105 -3.75 -9.30 -3.10
CA MET A 105 -3.27 -8.08 -3.71
C MET A 105 -3.30 -8.27 -5.23
N LYS A 106 -4.24 -7.63 -5.91
CA LYS A 106 -3.95 -6.85 -7.15
C LYS A 106 -5.19 -6.36 -7.89
N MET A 107 -6.35 -7.01 -7.78
CA MET A 107 -7.43 -6.68 -8.71
C MET A 107 -8.38 -5.57 -8.20
N ARG A 108 -8.57 -5.44 -6.88
CA ARG A 108 -9.44 -4.39 -6.31
C ARG A 108 -8.74 -3.05 -6.06
N GLN A 109 -7.41 -3.04 -5.98
CA GLN A 109 -6.60 -1.86 -5.58
C GLN A 109 -6.28 -0.90 -6.74
N TYR A 110 -6.22 -1.40 -7.98
CA TYR A 110 -5.87 -0.60 -9.16
C TYR A 110 -6.79 0.61 -9.36
N ILE A 111 -8.11 0.40 -9.19
CA ILE A 111 -9.12 1.45 -9.40
C ILE A 111 -9.13 2.47 -8.25
N ILE A 112 -8.94 2.00 -7.01
CA ILE A 112 -9.15 2.84 -5.82
C ILE A 112 -7.96 3.78 -5.61
N GLY A 113 -6.73 3.30 -5.80
CA GLY A 113 -5.52 4.11 -5.67
C GLY A 113 -5.44 5.23 -6.70
N GLU A 114 -5.77 4.93 -7.96
CA GLU A 114 -5.79 5.93 -9.04
C GLU A 114 -6.87 6.99 -8.80
N ARG A 115 -8.09 6.57 -8.43
CA ARG A 115 -9.16 7.50 -8.06
C ARG A 115 -8.74 8.41 -6.92
N PHE A 116 -8.13 7.86 -5.87
CA PHE A 116 -7.60 8.65 -4.75
C PHE A 116 -6.62 9.73 -5.23
N CYS A 117 -5.59 9.36 -5.98
CA CYS A 117 -4.57 10.32 -6.43
C CYS A 117 -5.17 11.41 -7.32
N ARG A 118 -6.11 11.03 -8.20
CA ARG A 118 -6.83 11.96 -9.08
C ARG A 118 -7.68 12.95 -8.28
N GLU A 119 -8.51 12.48 -7.35
CA GLU A 119 -9.39 13.36 -6.56
C GLU A 119 -8.59 14.32 -5.65
N VAL A 120 -7.51 13.84 -5.04
CA VAL A 120 -6.64 14.70 -4.21
C VAL A 120 -5.97 15.78 -5.06
N ARG A 121 -5.45 15.42 -6.24
CA ARG A 121 -4.89 16.38 -7.20
C ARG A 121 -5.95 17.37 -7.66
N ASP A 122 -7.13 16.92 -8.04
CA ASP A 122 -8.20 17.81 -8.52
C ASP A 122 -8.67 18.80 -7.44
N ALA A 123 -8.54 18.43 -6.16
CA ALA A 123 -8.91 19.27 -5.04
C ALA A 123 -7.84 20.32 -4.63
N GLY A 124 -6.56 20.11 -4.94
CA GLY A 124 -5.49 20.98 -4.42
C GLY A 124 -4.18 20.96 -5.21
N GLY A 125 -4.23 20.54 -6.46
CA GLY A 125 -3.08 20.40 -7.34
C GLY A 125 -2.12 19.29 -6.92
N MET A 126 -1.00 19.23 -7.65
CA MET A 126 0.10 18.32 -7.33
C MET A 126 0.74 18.62 -5.98
N GLU A 127 0.64 19.85 -5.48
CA GLU A 127 1.15 20.26 -4.16
C GLU A 127 0.44 19.53 -3.03
N LEU A 128 -0.90 19.47 -3.06
CA LEU A 128 -1.68 18.73 -2.07
C LEU A 128 -1.40 17.22 -2.14
N LEU A 129 -1.26 16.67 -3.34
CA LEU A 129 -0.93 15.26 -3.52
C LEU A 129 0.50 14.95 -3.05
N ALA A 130 1.46 15.85 -3.29
CA ALA A 130 2.86 15.65 -2.90
C ALA A 130 3.06 15.55 -1.38
N ARG A 131 2.12 16.06 -0.57
CA ARG A 131 2.15 15.94 0.90
C ARG A 131 2.29 14.50 1.37
N VAL A 132 1.78 13.50 0.62
CA VAL A 132 1.91 12.07 0.96
C VAL A 132 3.37 11.62 1.15
N TRP A 133 4.33 12.38 0.61
CA TRP A 133 5.76 12.08 0.66
C TRP A 133 6.52 12.79 1.78
N GLU A 134 5.86 13.67 2.54
CA GLU A 134 6.49 14.44 3.62
C GLU A 134 6.81 13.59 4.86
N GLY A 135 6.17 12.43 5.01
CA GLY A 135 6.46 11.50 6.10
C GLY A 135 5.37 10.45 6.35
N PRO A 136 5.61 9.47 7.23
CA PRO A 136 4.65 8.40 7.52
C PRO A 136 3.27 8.90 7.97
N GLN A 137 3.22 10.02 8.69
CA GLN A 137 1.98 10.65 9.16
C GLN A 137 1.11 11.21 8.02
N TRP A 138 1.70 11.42 6.85
CA TRP A 138 1.01 11.91 5.67
C TRP A 138 0.55 10.79 4.73
N LEU A 139 0.91 9.53 5.02
CA LEU A 139 0.37 8.41 4.27
C LEU A 139 -1.15 8.31 4.51
N PRO A 140 -1.93 8.01 3.46
CA PRO A 140 -3.35 7.77 3.61
C PRO A 140 -3.59 6.40 4.26
N THR A 141 -4.67 6.31 5.02
CA THR A 141 -5.25 5.05 5.48
C THR A 141 -6.07 4.42 4.36
N MET A 142 -6.43 3.14 4.51
CA MET A 142 -7.29 2.48 3.53
C MET A 142 -8.69 3.12 3.44
N ALA A 143 -9.22 3.64 4.56
CA ALA A 143 -10.50 4.36 4.60
C ALA A 143 -10.42 5.68 3.81
N GLU A 144 -9.29 6.38 3.91
CA GLU A 144 -9.01 7.61 3.16
C GLU A 144 -8.80 7.35 1.67
N ILE A 145 -8.15 6.24 1.31
CA ILE A 145 -8.03 5.83 -0.10
C ILE A 145 -9.42 5.53 -0.71
N GLN A 146 -10.31 4.90 0.04
CA GLN A 146 -11.68 4.63 -0.40
C GLN A 146 -12.56 5.89 -0.44
N ARG A 147 -12.26 6.86 0.44
CA ARG A 147 -12.98 8.13 0.58
C ARG A 147 -11.98 9.31 0.58
N PRO A 148 -11.50 9.73 -0.61
CA PRO A 148 -10.47 10.76 -0.73
C PRO A 148 -10.78 12.09 -0.01
N PRO A 149 -12.04 12.56 0.13
CA PRO A 149 -12.35 13.75 0.92
C PRO A 149 -11.80 13.70 2.36
N LEU A 150 -11.78 12.54 3.02
CA LEU A 150 -11.24 12.39 4.38
C LEU A 150 -9.75 12.74 4.44
N TYR A 151 -8.99 12.31 3.42
CA TYR A 151 -7.58 12.66 3.31
C TYR A 151 -7.40 14.14 3.02
N ILE A 152 -8.17 14.68 2.08
CA ILE A 152 -8.07 16.09 1.65
C ILE A 152 -8.32 17.03 2.85
N GLU A 153 -9.36 16.76 3.64
CA GLU A 153 -9.67 17.51 4.85
C GLU A 153 -8.50 17.45 5.86
N ARG A 154 -8.03 16.23 6.19
CA ARG A 154 -6.90 16.06 7.12
C ARG A 154 -5.63 16.74 6.60
N ALA A 155 -5.36 16.60 5.31
CA ALA A 155 -4.15 17.08 4.68
C ALA A 155 -4.14 18.60 4.55
N ARG A 156 -5.29 19.29 4.51
CA ARG A 156 -5.36 20.76 4.47
C ARG A 156 -5.18 21.42 5.84
N VAL A 157 -5.51 20.72 6.91
CA VAL A 157 -5.50 21.26 8.29
C VAL A 157 -4.16 21.03 8.99
N ARG A 158 -3.31 20.13 8.47
CA ARG A 158 -1.92 19.95 8.93
C ARG A 158 -0.98 20.91 8.22
#